data_AF-A0A8T7F4E7-F1
#
_entry.id   AF-A0A8T7F4E7-F1
#
_cell.length_a   1.000
_cell.length_b   1.000
_cell.length_c   1.000
_cell.angle_alpha   90.00
_cell.angle_beta   90.00
_cell.angle_gamma   90.00
#
_symmetry.space_group_name_H-M   'P 1'
#
loop_
_entity.id
_entity.type
_entity.pdbx_description
1 polymer ?
#
loop_
_entity_poly.entity_id
_entity_poly.type
_entity_poly.pdbx_seq_one_letter_code
_entity_poly.pdbx_strand_id
1 'polypeptide(L)'
;MFSSKRFRFVAVLLALLVMVTPAYANISNTSKSIQFQSDATQVVVPAGEPIKIGLATDLSNLIPQPGQDIANGARIAVLERNEAEGIQGFQVELDVQDDRCVGEDATNVANLFASDPQVVAVVGHVCSGATSAAIDVYVQARIPSVSPSSTAAFLPEKGYDTFNRVAFSDAAQGTVDARYIYTVLGATTLAVVHDNTDYGKGLSEIVAAEFTALGGTVANGGELLVINPDEQDYRAVLTPLAAEPPAALFFGGYEQQAALLISQMKEVGLADTIFFSDDGTYTQGYIDAAGEAANGSYASFVDTSSFANADALEAFKARYETEFGVAPDELGPFHAHAYDAASIIMNAIDSVATVDADGNLVINREELILAIRNTTDYAGLTGTLSCNPENGECGAGTIGVNLVEEGEWVAVEVPAELQYGAEGDGGEAAAGDYATVVDAVAGQPNLTTLASVLPMAGADAVAALTGEGPFTIFAPSDEAFNTFMAANAELVNQALADPTLLSGLLLYHVVPGNLTLADLAAGEVTTVNGAPLTIAVDGDTVTINGMYTVTTADILAGNGVVHIIDGVLVPPTE
;
A
#
# COMPACT_ATOMS: atom_id res chain seq x y z
N MET A 1 3.09 81.91 6.86
CA MET A 1 3.03 80.45 6.64
C MET A 1 1.81 80.18 5.77
N PHE A 2 2.02 79.50 4.63
CA PHE A 2 1.13 79.31 3.46
C PHE A 2 -0.32 78.97 3.84
N SER A 3 -1.36 79.72 3.43
CA SER A 3 -1.96 79.95 2.10
C SER A 3 -2.79 78.79 1.55
N SER A 4 -4.08 78.82 1.86
CA SER A 4 -5.17 78.20 1.10
C SER A 4 -5.36 78.89 -0.26
N LYS A 5 -5.13 78.16 -1.35
CA LYS A 5 -5.52 78.43 -2.75
C LYS A 5 -5.60 77.03 -3.40
N ARG A 6 -6.63 76.56 -4.09
CA ARG A 6 -7.81 77.16 -4.73
C ARG A 6 -8.79 76.02 -5.01
N PHE A 7 -10.03 76.24 -4.60
CA PHE A 7 -11.21 75.78 -5.33
C PHE A 7 -11.11 76.30 -6.78
N ARG A 8 -11.22 75.45 -7.80
CA ARG A 8 -11.85 75.79 -9.09
C ARG A 8 -11.99 74.53 -9.98
N PHE A 9 -13.25 74.20 -10.28
CA PHE A 9 -13.77 73.71 -11.57
C PHE A 9 -13.26 72.33 -12.04
N VAL A 10 -14.10 71.29 -12.02
CA VAL A 10 -15.22 71.02 -12.96
C VAL A 10 -14.75 70.97 -14.41
N ALA A 11 -15.01 69.81 -15.03
CA ALA A 11 -14.91 69.50 -16.46
C ALA A 11 -13.46 69.53 -16.98
N VAL A 12 -12.85 68.41 -17.38
CA VAL A 12 -13.24 67.56 -18.51
C VAL A 12 -12.48 66.25 -18.37
N LEU A 13 -13.17 65.12 -18.16
CA LEU A 13 -12.83 63.78 -18.66
C LEU A 13 -13.83 62.76 -18.07
N LEU A 14 -15.10 63.08 -18.27
CA LEU A 14 -16.23 62.20 -18.02
C LEU A 14 -16.82 61.89 -19.41
N ALA A 15 -16.10 61.08 -20.19
CA ALA A 15 -16.56 60.43 -21.41
C ALA A 15 -15.49 59.44 -21.91
N LEU A 16 -15.84 58.15 -21.90
CA LEU A 16 -15.19 57.00 -22.53
C LEU A 16 -13.75 56.63 -22.09
N LEU A 17 -13.66 55.72 -21.13
CA LEU A 17 -12.96 54.46 -21.42
C LEU A 17 -13.78 53.28 -20.87
N VAL A 18 -13.88 52.29 -21.73
CA VAL A 18 -14.74 51.10 -21.69
C VAL A 18 -14.18 50.05 -20.72
N MET A 19 -15.11 49.36 -20.04
CA MET A 19 -15.08 47.99 -19.50
C MET A 19 -13.70 47.33 -19.28
N VAL A 20 -13.37 47.04 -18.01
CA VAL A 20 -13.20 45.67 -17.47
C VAL A 20 -13.34 45.77 -15.95
N THR A 21 -14.46 45.29 -15.40
CA THR A 21 -14.55 44.95 -13.97
C THR A 21 -13.88 43.60 -13.75
N PRO A 22 -13.06 43.40 -12.71
CA PRO A 22 -12.66 42.06 -12.32
C PRO A 22 -13.91 41.36 -11.78
N ALA A 23 -14.42 40.41 -12.56
CA ALA A 23 -15.34 39.41 -12.07
C ALA A 23 -14.57 38.58 -11.02
N TYR A 24 -14.75 38.90 -9.74
CA TYR A 24 -14.60 37.91 -8.69
C TYR A 24 -15.73 36.90 -8.90
N ALA A 25 -15.47 35.88 -9.71
CA ALA A 25 -16.29 34.70 -9.74
C ALA A 25 -16.13 34.02 -8.37
N ASN A 26 -17.25 33.89 -7.65
CA ASN A 26 -17.40 32.87 -6.63
C ASN A 26 -17.02 31.54 -7.27
N ILE A 27 -15.84 31.02 -6.97
CA ILE A 27 -15.58 29.59 -7.11
C ILE A 27 -16.33 28.95 -5.94
N SER A 28 -17.65 28.80 -6.15
CA SER A 28 -18.41 27.75 -5.51
C SER A 28 -17.65 26.46 -5.79
N ASN A 29 -17.20 25.79 -4.73
CA ASN A 29 -16.67 24.45 -4.78
C ASN A 29 -17.83 23.50 -5.17
N THR A 30 -18.29 23.60 -6.42
CA THR A 30 -19.03 22.50 -7.05
C THR A 30 -17.97 21.47 -7.39
N SER A 31 -17.73 20.57 -6.43
CA SER A 31 -17.47 19.18 -6.76
C SER A 31 -18.40 18.84 -7.92
N LYS A 32 -17.85 18.47 -9.08
CA LYS A 32 -18.63 17.67 -10.01
C LYS A 32 -18.91 16.39 -9.24
N SER A 33 -20.06 16.33 -8.59
CA SER A 33 -20.62 15.09 -8.12
C SER A 33 -20.83 14.25 -9.38
N ILE A 34 -19.95 13.28 -9.58
CA ILE A 34 -20.29 12.12 -10.38
C ILE A 34 -21.47 11.50 -9.65
N GLN A 35 -22.66 11.63 -10.24
CA GLN A 35 -23.85 11.00 -9.68
C GLN A 35 -23.70 9.50 -9.86
N PHE A 36 -23.45 8.78 -8.76
CA PHE A 36 -23.54 7.32 -8.73
C PHE A 36 -24.99 6.93 -8.99
N GLN A 37 -25.24 6.36 -10.17
CA GLN A 37 -26.47 5.62 -10.43
C GLN A 37 -26.28 4.21 -9.84
N SER A 38 -27.33 3.62 -9.28
CA SER A 38 -27.34 2.23 -8.81
C SER A 38 -26.89 1.22 -9.89
N ASP A 39 -26.97 1.61 -11.16
CA ASP A 39 -26.55 0.85 -12.34
C ASP A 39 -25.02 0.90 -12.58
N ALA A 40 -24.27 1.74 -11.84
CA ALA A 40 -22.81 1.94 -12.01
C ALA A 40 -21.93 0.84 -11.38
N THR A 41 -22.55 -0.11 -10.66
CA THR A 41 -21.86 -1.27 -10.07
C THR A 41 -21.89 -2.49 -10.97
N GLN A 42 -22.59 -2.43 -12.11
CA GLN A 42 -22.78 -3.58 -12.99
C GLN A 42 -22.08 -3.34 -14.33
N VAL A 43 -21.19 -4.26 -14.70
CA VAL A 43 -20.59 -4.30 -16.04
C VAL A 43 -21.43 -5.24 -16.91
N VAL A 44 -21.86 -4.73 -18.07
CA VAL A 44 -22.59 -5.52 -19.08
C VAL A 44 -21.68 -5.68 -20.28
N VAL A 45 -21.31 -6.91 -20.59
CA VAL A 45 -20.55 -7.28 -21.79
C VAL A 45 -21.53 -7.80 -22.84
N PRO A 46 -21.77 -7.06 -23.94
CA PRO A 46 -22.69 -7.49 -24.98
C PRO A 46 -22.34 -8.86 -25.56
N ALA A 47 -23.35 -9.62 -25.95
CA ALA A 47 -23.16 -10.93 -26.58
C ALA A 47 -22.18 -10.85 -27.77
N GLY A 48 -21.07 -11.60 -27.67
CA GLY A 48 -20.03 -11.65 -28.71
C GLY A 48 -18.92 -10.59 -28.58
N GLU A 49 -19.00 -9.69 -27.59
CA GLU A 49 -17.88 -8.83 -27.19
C GLU A 49 -17.04 -9.49 -26.09
N PRO A 50 -15.73 -9.20 -26.00
CA PRO A 50 -14.88 -9.77 -24.97
C PRO A 50 -15.05 -9.08 -23.61
N ILE A 51 -14.73 -9.82 -22.55
CA ILE A 51 -14.55 -9.30 -21.20
C ILE A 51 -13.21 -8.55 -21.17
N LYS A 52 -13.23 -7.26 -20.85
CA LYS A 52 -12.01 -6.44 -20.76
C LYS A 52 -11.45 -6.44 -19.35
N ILE A 53 -10.18 -6.81 -19.24
CA ILE A 53 -9.37 -6.67 -18.03
C ILE A 53 -8.25 -5.68 -18.35
N GLY A 54 -8.11 -4.62 -17.55
CA GLY A 54 -7.00 -3.69 -17.68
C GLY A 54 -5.70 -4.34 -17.20
N LEU A 55 -4.57 -3.99 -17.81
CA LEU A 55 -3.24 -4.31 -17.30
C LEU A 55 -2.42 -3.03 -17.30
N ALA A 56 -2.05 -2.53 -16.12
CA ALA A 56 -1.17 -1.38 -15.99
C ALA A 56 0.22 -1.82 -15.56
N THR A 57 1.22 -1.49 -16.36
CA THR A 57 2.63 -1.87 -16.15
C THR A 57 3.56 -0.83 -16.76
N ASP A 58 4.87 -0.96 -16.55
CA ASP A 58 5.89 -0.12 -17.17
C ASP A 58 6.48 -0.79 -18.42
N LEU A 59 6.27 -0.18 -19.58
CA LEU A 59 6.78 -0.69 -20.86
C LEU A 59 7.88 0.19 -21.45
N SER A 60 8.21 1.32 -20.83
CA SER A 60 9.08 2.31 -21.49
C SER A 60 10.01 3.13 -20.59
N ASN A 61 9.97 2.96 -19.27
CA ASN A 61 10.70 3.83 -18.34
C ASN A 61 11.64 3.09 -17.37
N LEU A 62 11.20 2.87 -16.13
CA LEU A 62 12.03 2.47 -15.00
C LEU A 62 12.40 0.98 -15.05
N ILE A 63 11.43 0.12 -15.36
CA ILE A 63 11.56 -1.34 -15.42
C ILE A 63 10.91 -1.92 -16.69
N PRO A 64 11.27 -1.47 -17.90
CA PRO A 64 10.57 -1.84 -19.13
C PRO A 64 10.65 -3.34 -19.45
N GLN A 65 11.73 -4.02 -19.06
CA GLN A 65 11.89 -5.48 -19.24
C GLN A 65 11.00 -6.25 -18.24
N PRO A 66 11.08 -6.00 -16.91
CA PRO A 66 10.15 -6.62 -15.96
C PRO A 66 8.67 -6.29 -16.23
N GLY A 67 8.36 -5.08 -16.68
CA GLY A 67 6.97 -4.75 -16.98
C GLY A 67 6.46 -5.44 -18.26
N GLN A 68 7.32 -5.68 -19.24
CA GLN A 68 7.02 -6.55 -20.39
C GLN A 68 6.88 -8.02 -19.95
N ASP A 69 7.67 -8.48 -18.98
CA ASP A 69 7.56 -9.80 -18.38
C ASP A 69 6.18 -10.04 -17.75
N ILE A 70 5.75 -9.10 -16.93
CA ILE A 70 4.43 -9.09 -16.28
C ILE A 70 3.31 -9.10 -17.33
N ALA A 71 3.41 -8.26 -18.37
CA ALA A 71 2.41 -8.24 -19.45
C ALA A 71 2.30 -9.59 -20.17
N ASN A 72 3.43 -10.27 -20.37
CA ASN A 72 3.47 -11.59 -21.02
C ASN A 72 2.90 -12.69 -20.13
N GLY A 73 3.23 -12.70 -18.83
CA GLY A 73 2.69 -13.68 -17.88
C GLY A 73 1.16 -13.62 -17.79
N ALA A 74 0.59 -12.42 -17.66
CA ALA A 74 -0.86 -12.22 -17.68
C ALA A 74 -1.49 -12.62 -19.02
N ARG A 75 -0.82 -12.35 -20.16
CA ARG A 75 -1.30 -12.77 -21.48
C ARG A 75 -1.41 -14.27 -21.62
N ILE A 76 -0.46 -15.05 -21.09
CA ILE A 76 -0.55 -16.51 -21.13
C ILE A 76 -1.78 -17.01 -20.38
N ALA A 77 -2.07 -16.46 -19.19
CA ALA A 77 -3.27 -16.82 -18.44
C ALA A 77 -4.54 -16.57 -19.28
N VAL A 78 -4.62 -15.43 -19.95
CA VAL A 78 -5.77 -15.09 -20.82
C VAL A 78 -5.84 -15.98 -22.06
N LEU A 79 -4.71 -16.31 -22.69
CA LEU A 79 -4.66 -17.24 -23.81
C LEU A 79 -5.20 -18.62 -23.41
N GLU A 80 -4.72 -19.16 -22.30
CA GLU A 80 -5.16 -20.47 -21.80
C GLU A 80 -6.65 -20.45 -21.41
N ARG A 81 -7.12 -19.36 -20.77
CA ARG A 81 -8.54 -19.19 -20.45
C ARG A 81 -9.41 -19.18 -21.71
N ASN A 82 -8.98 -18.48 -22.75
CA ASN A 82 -9.70 -18.39 -24.02
C ASN A 82 -9.70 -19.70 -24.80
N GLU A 83 -8.58 -20.43 -24.78
CA GLU A 83 -8.47 -21.80 -25.32
C GLU A 83 -9.42 -22.77 -24.59
N ALA A 84 -9.69 -22.53 -23.31
CA ALA A 84 -10.66 -23.24 -22.48
C ALA A 84 -12.11 -22.67 -22.58
N GLU A 85 -12.51 -22.19 -23.75
CA GLU A 85 -13.84 -21.62 -24.05
C GLU A 85 -14.17 -20.27 -23.38
N GLY A 86 -13.21 -19.64 -22.69
CA GLY A 86 -13.38 -18.34 -22.05
C GLY A 86 -14.16 -18.41 -20.74
N ILE A 87 -14.94 -17.37 -20.43
CA ILE A 87 -15.81 -17.29 -19.26
C ILE A 87 -17.26 -17.34 -19.74
N GLN A 88 -17.94 -18.45 -19.47
CA GLN A 88 -19.31 -18.69 -19.95
C GLN A 88 -19.48 -18.48 -21.47
N GLY A 89 -18.44 -18.78 -22.26
CA GLY A 89 -18.40 -18.60 -23.72
C GLY A 89 -17.93 -17.21 -24.19
N PHE A 90 -17.68 -16.28 -23.28
CA PHE A 90 -17.11 -14.96 -23.60
C PHE A 90 -15.59 -15.02 -23.54
N GLN A 91 -14.94 -14.48 -24.58
CA GLN A 91 -13.48 -14.35 -24.61
C GLN A 91 -13.03 -13.23 -23.68
N VAL A 92 -11.80 -13.30 -23.18
CA VAL A 92 -11.16 -12.28 -22.37
C VAL A 92 -10.14 -11.51 -23.21
N GLU A 93 -10.10 -10.20 -23.06
CA GLU A 93 -9.14 -9.28 -23.68
C GLU A 93 -8.39 -8.50 -22.59
N LEU A 94 -7.06 -8.39 -22.74
CA LEU A 94 -6.23 -7.51 -21.91
C LEU A 94 -6.05 -6.17 -22.58
N ASP A 95 -6.50 -5.11 -21.92
CA ASP A 95 -6.18 -3.73 -22.27
C ASP A 95 -4.88 -3.31 -21.57
N VAL A 96 -3.75 -3.51 -22.25
CA VAL A 96 -2.41 -3.25 -21.72
C VAL A 96 -2.04 -1.78 -21.87
N GLN A 97 -1.75 -1.12 -20.75
CA GLN A 97 -1.39 0.30 -20.67
C GLN A 97 -0.03 0.49 -20.00
N ASP A 98 0.71 1.47 -20.53
CA ASP A 98 2.04 1.86 -20.04
C ASP A 98 1.92 3.03 -19.05
N ASP A 99 2.09 2.74 -17.76
CA ASP A 99 2.11 3.74 -16.70
C ASP A 99 3.52 4.24 -16.35
N ARG A 100 4.55 3.65 -16.96
CA ARG A 100 5.96 4.05 -16.81
C ARG A 100 6.48 4.01 -15.37
N CYS A 101 5.78 3.35 -14.44
CA CYS A 101 6.00 3.44 -13.01
C CYS A 101 6.01 4.89 -12.45
N VAL A 102 5.27 5.81 -13.09
CA VAL A 102 5.16 7.22 -12.70
C VAL A 102 3.77 7.51 -12.18
N GLY A 103 3.65 8.13 -11.00
CA GLY A 103 2.36 8.36 -10.35
C GLY A 103 1.34 9.15 -11.18
N GLU A 104 1.77 10.17 -11.94
CA GLU A 104 0.88 10.93 -12.83
C GLU A 104 0.33 10.06 -13.97
N ASP A 105 1.19 9.25 -14.60
CA ASP A 105 0.79 8.37 -15.69
C ASP A 105 -0.08 7.22 -15.18
N ALA A 106 0.24 6.64 -14.03
CA ALA A 106 -0.59 5.65 -13.36
C ALA A 106 -1.99 6.18 -13.07
N THR A 107 -2.09 7.43 -12.59
CA THR A 107 -3.38 8.11 -12.40
C THR A 107 -4.14 8.27 -13.73
N ASN A 108 -3.44 8.61 -14.81
CA ASN A 108 -4.05 8.74 -16.14
C ASN A 108 -4.56 7.39 -16.69
N VAL A 109 -3.78 6.32 -16.53
CA VAL A 109 -4.17 4.96 -16.89
C VAL A 109 -5.37 4.49 -16.07
N ALA A 110 -5.37 4.75 -14.76
CA ALA A 110 -6.50 4.41 -13.89
C ALA A 110 -7.79 5.15 -14.31
N ASN A 111 -7.69 6.44 -14.66
CA ASN A 111 -8.81 7.21 -15.18
C ASN A 111 -9.29 6.70 -16.54
N LEU A 112 -8.38 6.25 -17.41
CA LEU A 112 -8.72 5.63 -18.68
C LEU A 112 -9.57 4.37 -18.45
N PHE A 113 -9.10 3.45 -17.59
CA PHE A 113 -9.84 2.25 -17.22
C PHE A 113 -11.18 2.57 -16.55
N ALA A 114 -11.21 3.51 -15.60
CA ALA A 114 -12.46 3.92 -14.94
C ALA A 114 -13.48 4.56 -15.90
N SER A 115 -13.02 5.14 -17.01
CA SER A 115 -13.89 5.75 -18.01
C SER A 115 -14.49 4.77 -19.02
N ASP A 116 -13.89 3.58 -19.18
CA ASP A 116 -14.46 2.49 -19.99
C ASP A 116 -15.42 1.65 -19.13
N PRO A 117 -16.74 1.70 -19.38
CA PRO A 117 -17.71 0.94 -18.59
C PRO A 117 -17.58 -0.58 -18.73
N GLN A 118 -16.79 -1.08 -19.69
CA GLN A 118 -16.55 -2.50 -19.91
C GLN A 118 -15.31 -3.04 -19.18
N VAL A 119 -14.45 -2.18 -18.62
CA VAL A 119 -13.31 -2.65 -17.83
C VAL A 119 -13.81 -3.21 -16.49
N VAL A 120 -13.56 -4.50 -16.30
CA VAL A 120 -14.10 -5.28 -15.18
C VAL A 120 -13.19 -5.23 -13.96
N ALA A 121 -11.89 -5.38 -14.18
CA ALA A 121 -10.86 -5.45 -13.15
C ALA A 121 -9.49 -5.07 -13.75
N VAL A 122 -8.48 -4.91 -12.91
CA VAL A 122 -7.11 -4.53 -13.33
C VAL A 122 -6.07 -5.50 -12.77
N VAL A 123 -5.20 -6.01 -13.65
CA VAL A 123 -3.90 -6.56 -13.24
C VAL A 123 -2.92 -5.40 -13.11
N GLY A 124 -2.29 -5.27 -11.94
CA GLY A 124 -1.42 -4.13 -11.63
C GLY A 124 -2.03 -3.12 -10.65
N HIS A 125 -1.45 -1.94 -10.49
CA HIS A 125 -0.19 -1.49 -11.10
C HIS A 125 1.01 -2.28 -10.56
N VAL A 126 2.16 -2.18 -11.23
CA VAL A 126 3.33 -3.03 -10.93
C VAL A 126 4.28 -2.40 -9.92
N CYS A 127 4.54 -1.09 -10.02
CA CYS A 127 5.37 -0.37 -9.04
C CYS A 127 4.54 0.18 -7.88
N SER A 128 5.03 0.06 -6.65
CA SER A 128 4.32 0.47 -5.45
C SER A 128 3.87 1.95 -5.46
N GLY A 129 4.71 2.86 -5.97
CA GLY A 129 4.35 4.27 -6.11
C GLY A 129 3.26 4.53 -7.16
N ALA A 130 3.30 3.83 -8.29
CA ALA A 130 2.24 3.89 -9.32
C ALA A 130 0.92 3.33 -8.77
N THR A 131 0.99 2.21 -8.06
CA THR A 131 -0.14 1.59 -7.35
C THR A 131 -0.75 2.57 -6.34
N SER A 132 0.06 3.16 -5.46
CA SER A 132 -0.39 4.15 -4.47
C SER A 132 -1.12 5.35 -5.10
N ALA A 133 -0.63 5.83 -6.26
CA ALA A 133 -1.25 6.94 -6.99
C ALA A 133 -2.58 6.57 -7.68
N ALA A 134 -2.72 5.33 -8.13
CA ALA A 134 -3.87 4.86 -8.91
C ALA A 134 -5.04 4.35 -8.06
N ILE A 135 -4.77 3.76 -6.88
CA ILE A 135 -5.79 3.02 -6.11
C ILE A 135 -7.04 3.85 -5.81
N ASP A 136 -6.89 5.13 -5.43
CA ASP A 136 -8.04 5.96 -5.08
C ASP A 136 -9.04 6.11 -6.25
N VAL A 137 -8.57 6.09 -7.50
CA VAL A 137 -9.43 6.11 -8.69
C VAL A 137 -10.23 4.81 -8.79
N TYR A 138 -9.58 3.67 -8.54
CA TYR A 138 -10.23 2.36 -8.55
C TYR A 138 -11.21 2.17 -7.40
N VAL A 139 -10.89 2.65 -6.20
CA VAL A 139 -11.82 2.69 -5.06
C VAL A 139 -13.07 3.48 -5.42
N GLN A 140 -12.93 4.65 -6.03
CA GLN A 140 -14.06 5.47 -6.46
C GLN A 140 -14.87 4.83 -7.60
N ALA A 141 -14.19 4.14 -8.53
CA ALA A 141 -14.83 3.47 -9.66
C ALA A 141 -15.36 2.06 -9.31
N ARG A 142 -15.05 1.55 -8.12
CA ARG A 142 -15.29 0.16 -7.67
C ARG A 142 -14.70 -0.88 -8.62
N ILE A 143 -13.50 -0.62 -9.15
CA ILE A 143 -12.77 -1.57 -10.01
C ILE A 143 -11.76 -2.31 -9.13
N PRO A 144 -11.89 -3.63 -8.92
CA PRO A 144 -10.88 -4.37 -8.17
C PRO A 144 -9.58 -4.47 -8.98
N SER A 145 -8.46 -4.44 -8.27
CA SER A 145 -7.14 -4.71 -8.81
C SER A 145 -6.41 -5.79 -8.04
N VAL A 146 -5.57 -6.54 -8.77
CA VAL A 146 -4.63 -7.52 -8.20
C VAL A 146 -3.24 -7.19 -8.75
N SER A 147 -2.36 -6.68 -7.89
CA SER A 147 -0.98 -6.36 -8.28
C SER A 147 -0.11 -7.63 -8.26
N PRO A 148 0.68 -7.87 -9.33
CA PRO A 148 1.62 -8.98 -9.37
C PRO A 148 2.97 -8.67 -8.70
N SER A 149 3.30 -7.40 -8.44
CA SER A 149 4.66 -7.02 -8.04
C SER A 149 4.78 -5.82 -7.08
N SER A 150 3.67 -5.18 -6.66
CA SER A 150 3.77 -4.08 -5.68
C SER A 150 3.89 -4.62 -4.26
N THR A 151 5.10 -4.55 -3.70
CA THR A 151 5.48 -5.16 -2.42
C THR A 151 5.42 -4.20 -1.21
N ALA A 152 5.23 -2.89 -1.41
CA ALA A 152 5.24 -1.91 -0.32
C ALA A 152 4.25 -2.26 0.80
N ALA A 153 4.76 -2.36 2.02
CA ALA A 153 4.01 -2.79 3.21
C ALA A 153 2.81 -1.89 3.53
N PHE A 154 2.90 -0.58 3.24
CA PHE A 154 1.81 0.36 3.52
C PHE A 154 0.58 0.22 2.61
N LEU A 155 0.66 -0.51 1.49
CA LEU A 155 -0.43 -0.57 0.52
C LEU A 155 -1.69 -1.28 1.08
N PRO A 156 -1.58 -2.48 1.70
CA PRO A 156 -2.71 -3.13 2.35
C PRO A 156 -3.22 -2.40 3.60
N GLU A 157 -2.36 -1.69 4.33
CA GLU A 157 -2.72 -0.97 5.58
C GLU A 157 -3.79 0.11 5.38
N LYS A 158 -3.94 0.61 4.16
CA LYS A 158 -4.96 1.62 3.83
C LYS A 158 -6.39 1.05 3.79
N GLY A 159 -6.57 -0.27 3.93
CA GLY A 159 -7.89 -0.90 4.05
C GLY A 159 -8.73 -0.85 2.76
N TYR A 160 -8.08 -0.76 1.60
CA TYR A 160 -8.76 -0.69 0.32
C TYR A 160 -9.30 -2.07 -0.08
N ASP A 161 -10.62 -2.22 -0.03
CA ASP A 161 -11.33 -3.45 -0.43
C ASP A 161 -11.19 -3.77 -1.93
N THR A 162 -10.83 -2.81 -2.77
CA THR A 162 -10.54 -3.03 -4.20
C THR A 162 -9.11 -3.49 -4.46
N PHE A 163 -8.16 -3.33 -3.54
CA PHE A 163 -6.74 -3.65 -3.78
C PHE A 163 -6.35 -5.00 -3.21
N ASN A 164 -5.73 -5.84 -4.03
CA ASN A 164 -5.13 -7.10 -3.62
C ASN A 164 -3.75 -7.23 -4.25
N ARG A 165 -2.91 -8.11 -3.73
CA ARG A 165 -1.64 -8.47 -4.37
C ARG A 165 -1.31 -9.94 -4.21
N VAL A 166 -0.67 -10.50 -5.23
CA VAL A 166 -0.06 -11.84 -5.15
C VAL A 166 1.43 -11.76 -4.82
N ALA A 167 2.04 -10.59 -4.99
CA ALA A 167 3.41 -10.35 -4.55
C ALA A 167 3.52 -10.50 -3.02
N PHE A 168 4.69 -10.92 -2.55
CA PHE A 168 5.05 -10.88 -1.14
C PHE A 168 5.18 -9.43 -0.64
N SER A 169 5.29 -9.24 0.68
CA SER A 169 5.40 -7.93 1.32
C SER A 169 6.85 -7.53 1.61
N ASP A 170 7.16 -6.24 1.47
CA ASP A 170 8.42 -5.63 1.93
C ASP A 170 8.61 -5.79 3.44
N ALA A 171 7.53 -5.94 4.22
CA ALA A 171 7.62 -6.26 5.65
C ALA A 171 8.30 -7.62 5.86
N ALA A 172 7.90 -8.63 5.07
CA ALA A 172 8.50 -9.94 5.10
C ALA A 172 9.93 -9.90 4.54
N GLN A 173 10.10 -9.32 3.35
CA GLN A 173 11.39 -9.26 2.66
C GLN A 173 12.44 -8.50 3.48
N GLY A 174 12.15 -7.26 3.88
CA GLY A 174 13.09 -6.43 4.63
C GLY A 174 13.50 -7.03 5.96
N THR A 175 12.59 -7.74 6.62
CA THR A 175 12.89 -8.50 7.85
C THR A 175 13.89 -9.62 7.58
N VAL A 176 13.63 -10.45 6.56
CA VAL A 176 14.54 -11.55 6.19
C VAL A 176 15.89 -11.01 5.75
N ASP A 177 15.92 -9.94 4.96
CA ASP A 177 17.15 -9.32 4.45
C ASP A 177 18.04 -8.82 5.58
N ALA A 178 17.48 -8.04 6.52
CA ALA A 178 18.22 -7.56 7.68
C ALA A 178 18.76 -8.72 8.54
N ARG A 179 17.94 -9.74 8.79
CA ARG A 179 18.31 -10.94 9.55
C ARG A 179 19.43 -11.72 8.87
N TYR A 180 19.35 -11.89 7.56
CA TYR A 180 20.36 -12.59 6.77
C TYR A 180 21.68 -11.83 6.75
N ILE A 181 21.64 -10.52 6.49
CA ILE A 181 22.81 -9.63 6.51
C ILE A 181 23.51 -9.68 7.87
N TYR A 182 22.76 -9.60 8.97
CA TYR A 182 23.33 -9.63 10.31
C TYR A 182 23.86 -11.01 10.71
N THR A 183 23.05 -12.05 10.53
CA THR A 183 23.29 -13.38 11.13
C THR A 183 24.13 -14.28 10.25
N VAL A 184 23.83 -14.32 8.96
CA VAL A 184 24.48 -15.24 8.00
C VAL A 184 25.73 -14.61 7.41
N LEU A 185 25.60 -13.36 6.94
CA LEU A 185 26.74 -12.62 6.39
C LEU A 185 27.65 -12.04 7.47
N GLY A 186 27.18 -11.99 8.73
CA GLY A 186 27.97 -11.53 9.88
C GLY A 186 28.28 -10.04 9.85
N ALA A 187 27.55 -9.26 9.06
CA ALA A 187 27.75 -7.82 8.96
C ALA A 187 27.13 -7.12 10.17
N THR A 188 27.95 -6.43 10.97
CA THR A 188 27.48 -5.67 12.14
C THR A 188 27.35 -4.17 11.87
N THR A 189 27.84 -3.69 10.71
CA THR A 189 27.68 -2.31 10.24
C THR A 189 27.10 -2.30 8.83
N LEU A 190 26.03 -1.52 8.62
CA LEU A 190 25.26 -1.49 7.37
C LEU A 190 25.11 -0.05 6.88
N ALA A 191 25.55 0.27 5.67
CA ALA A 191 25.02 1.45 4.99
C ALA A 191 23.71 1.09 4.30
N VAL A 192 22.73 1.98 4.36
CA VAL A 192 21.44 1.79 3.70
C VAL A 192 21.27 2.92 2.70
N VAL A 193 21.08 2.58 1.43
CA VAL A 193 20.90 3.52 0.32
C VAL A 193 19.55 3.24 -0.33
N HIS A 194 18.79 4.26 -0.72
CA HIS A 194 17.56 4.07 -1.47
C HIS A 194 17.41 5.05 -2.64
N ASP A 195 16.58 4.67 -3.61
CA ASP A 195 16.30 5.46 -4.82
C ASP A 195 15.25 6.56 -4.66
N ASN A 196 14.74 6.75 -3.44
CA ASN A 196 13.74 7.78 -3.10
C ASN A 196 12.32 7.50 -3.65
N THR A 197 12.10 6.33 -4.24
CA THR A 197 10.75 5.87 -4.57
C THR A 197 10.05 5.37 -3.31
N ASP A 198 8.71 5.33 -3.33
CA ASP A 198 7.91 4.79 -2.21
C ASP A 198 8.30 3.33 -1.89
N TYR A 199 8.68 2.56 -2.91
CA TYR A 199 9.18 1.19 -2.77
C TYR A 199 10.55 1.15 -2.09
N GLY A 200 11.58 1.67 -2.76
CA GLY A 200 12.96 1.53 -2.29
C GLY A 200 13.19 2.18 -0.93
N LYS A 201 12.50 3.30 -0.66
CA LYS A 201 12.53 3.96 0.64
C LYS A 201 11.85 3.13 1.72
N GLY A 202 10.62 2.65 1.49
CA GLY A 202 9.85 1.90 2.48
C GLY A 202 10.56 0.61 2.91
N LEU A 203 11.05 -0.16 1.94
CA LEU A 203 11.83 -1.37 2.22
C LEU A 203 13.13 -1.06 2.98
N SER A 204 13.85 -0.01 2.58
CA SER A 204 15.09 0.40 3.27
C SER A 204 14.87 0.81 4.72
N GLU A 205 13.74 1.46 5.03
CA GLU A 205 13.36 1.81 6.40
C GLU A 205 13.12 0.56 7.27
N ILE A 206 12.45 -0.46 6.72
CA ILE A 206 12.23 -1.76 7.38
C ILE A 206 13.57 -2.46 7.65
N VAL A 207 14.43 -2.57 6.64
CA VAL A 207 15.75 -3.20 6.78
C VAL A 207 16.60 -2.50 7.82
N ALA A 208 16.65 -1.17 7.81
CA ALA A 208 17.41 -0.39 8.78
C ALA A 208 16.91 -0.60 10.21
N ALA A 209 15.58 -0.64 10.40
CA ALA A 209 14.95 -0.85 11.69
C ALA A 209 15.25 -2.26 12.24
N GLU A 210 15.02 -3.31 11.45
CA GLU A 210 15.26 -4.69 11.86
C GLU A 210 16.76 -4.94 12.12
N PHE A 211 17.63 -4.43 11.25
CA PHE A 211 19.08 -4.57 11.44
C PHE A 211 19.56 -3.94 12.75
N THR A 212 18.98 -2.79 13.12
CA THR A 212 19.25 -2.12 14.40
C THR A 212 18.68 -2.91 15.58
N ALA A 213 17.49 -3.50 15.45
CA ALA A 213 16.86 -4.33 16.47
C ALA A 213 17.69 -5.59 16.80
N LEU A 214 18.35 -6.16 15.79
CA LEU A 214 19.31 -7.26 15.95
C LEU A 214 20.62 -6.86 16.64
N GLY A 215 20.84 -5.56 16.87
CA GLY A 215 22.06 -5.01 17.47
C GLY A 215 23.12 -4.58 16.46
N GLY A 216 22.77 -4.53 15.17
CA GLY A 216 23.58 -3.92 14.13
C GLY A 216 23.65 -2.40 14.26
N THR A 217 24.62 -1.78 13.59
CA THR A 217 24.76 -0.32 13.52
C THR A 217 24.58 0.17 12.08
N VAL A 218 23.59 1.02 11.85
CA VAL A 218 23.46 1.73 10.57
C VAL A 218 24.56 2.80 10.48
N ALA A 219 25.34 2.76 9.40
CA ALA A 219 26.45 3.67 9.13
C ALA A 219 25.97 5.11 8.91
N ASN A 220 26.91 6.03 8.66
CA ASN A 220 26.60 7.45 8.46
C ASN A 220 25.74 8.07 9.59
N GLY A 221 26.01 7.67 10.84
CA GLY A 221 25.27 8.16 12.00
C GLY A 221 23.81 7.70 12.10
N GLY A 222 23.45 6.62 11.40
CA GLY A 222 22.08 6.11 11.34
C GLY A 222 21.22 6.69 10.22
N GLU A 223 21.78 7.57 9.39
CA GLU A 223 21.04 8.17 8.27
C GLU A 223 21.04 7.24 7.04
N LEU A 224 19.84 7.05 6.46
CA LEU A 224 19.67 6.41 5.17
C LEU A 224 20.11 7.39 4.07
N LEU A 225 20.95 6.90 3.17
CA LEU A 225 21.46 7.66 2.05
C LEU A 225 20.46 7.62 0.89
N VAL A 226 20.38 8.71 0.14
CA VAL A 226 19.41 8.86 -0.95
C VAL A 226 20.16 9.10 -2.25
N ILE A 227 19.80 8.36 -3.29
CA ILE A 227 20.19 8.65 -4.67
C ILE A 227 19.00 9.24 -5.44
N ASN A 228 19.29 9.97 -6.51
CA ASN A 228 18.30 10.32 -7.50
C ASN A 228 18.39 9.32 -8.67
N PRO A 229 17.33 8.57 -9.00
CA PRO A 229 17.39 7.51 -10.01
C PRO A 229 17.72 8.03 -11.42
N ASP A 230 17.49 9.31 -11.70
CA ASP A 230 17.83 9.94 -12.98
C ASP A 230 19.34 10.24 -13.15
N GLU A 231 20.12 10.15 -12.07
CA GLU A 231 21.56 10.42 -12.11
C GLU A 231 22.36 9.21 -12.59
N GLN A 232 23.61 9.45 -12.99
CA GLN A 232 24.53 8.42 -13.48
C GLN A 232 25.79 8.32 -12.60
N ASP A 233 25.91 9.19 -11.59
CA ASP A 233 27.09 9.32 -10.75
C ASP A 233 26.69 9.45 -9.28
N TYR A 234 26.75 8.33 -8.57
CA TYR A 234 26.45 8.19 -7.15
C TYR A 234 27.70 8.27 -6.27
N ARG A 235 28.89 8.53 -6.84
CA ARG A 235 30.13 8.59 -6.06
C ARG A 235 30.08 9.64 -4.96
N ALA A 236 29.35 10.73 -5.15
CA ALA A 236 29.17 11.76 -4.12
C ALA A 236 28.43 11.22 -2.88
N VAL A 237 27.49 10.29 -3.07
CA VAL A 237 26.74 9.60 -2.01
C VAL A 237 27.62 8.52 -1.34
N LEU A 238 28.43 7.81 -2.12
CA LEU A 238 29.27 6.72 -1.63
C LEU A 238 30.57 7.19 -0.94
N THR A 239 31.19 8.28 -1.40
CA THR A 239 32.52 8.74 -0.92
C THR A 239 32.58 8.95 0.60
N PRO A 240 31.56 9.52 1.27
CA PRO A 240 31.57 9.65 2.73
C PRO A 240 31.73 8.32 3.48
N LEU A 241 31.21 7.22 2.94
CA LEU A 241 31.30 5.89 3.56
C LEU A 241 32.72 5.33 3.56
N ALA A 242 33.58 5.74 2.62
CA ALA A 242 34.95 5.21 2.50
C ALA A 242 35.86 5.57 3.68
N ALA A 243 35.49 6.57 4.50
CA ALA A 243 36.25 6.93 5.70
C ALA A 243 36.16 5.86 6.79
N GLU A 244 34.99 5.21 6.90
CA GLU A 244 34.71 4.09 7.80
C GLU A 244 33.82 3.10 7.03
N PRO A 245 34.41 2.26 6.15
CA PRO A 245 33.65 1.39 5.28
C PRO A 245 32.70 0.47 6.07
N PRO A 246 31.41 0.42 5.74
CA PRO A 246 30.48 -0.52 6.36
C PRO A 246 30.81 -1.94 5.90
N ALA A 247 30.45 -2.93 6.72
CA ALA A 247 30.61 -4.34 6.37
C ALA A 247 29.70 -4.73 5.18
N ALA A 248 28.49 -4.17 5.15
CA ALA A 248 27.54 -4.34 4.05
C ALA A 248 26.91 -2.98 3.65
N LEU A 249 26.43 -2.92 2.42
CA LEU A 249 25.55 -1.88 1.91
C LEU A 249 24.28 -2.55 1.40
N PHE A 250 23.13 -2.15 1.96
CA PHE A 250 21.82 -2.47 1.44
C PHE A 250 21.38 -1.37 0.48
N PHE A 251 20.88 -1.74 -0.69
CA PHE A 251 20.24 -0.83 -1.63
C PHE A 251 18.76 -1.18 -1.81
N GLY A 252 17.88 -0.22 -1.53
CA GLY A 252 16.46 -0.29 -1.84
C GLY A 252 16.14 0.40 -3.17
N GLY A 253 15.78 -0.35 -4.21
CA GLY A 253 15.44 0.21 -5.52
C GLY A 253 15.68 -0.72 -6.71
N TYR A 254 15.89 -0.15 -7.90
CA TYR A 254 15.85 -0.91 -9.15
C TYR A 254 17.22 -1.20 -9.79
N GLU A 255 17.23 -2.19 -10.68
CA GLU A 255 18.39 -2.77 -11.36
C GLU A 255 19.40 -1.77 -11.95
N GLN A 256 18.93 -0.69 -12.59
CA GLN A 256 19.82 0.28 -13.27
C GLN A 256 20.65 1.06 -12.26
N GLN A 257 20.01 1.50 -11.17
CA GLN A 257 20.66 2.21 -10.08
C GLN A 257 21.60 1.28 -9.32
N ALA A 258 21.18 0.04 -9.06
CA ALA A 258 22.01 -0.98 -8.42
C ALA A 258 23.30 -1.26 -9.22
N ALA A 259 23.19 -1.38 -10.56
CA ALA A 259 24.34 -1.65 -11.44
C ALA A 259 25.38 -0.52 -11.42
N LEU A 260 24.90 0.74 -11.36
CA LEU A 260 25.76 1.91 -11.19
C LEU A 260 26.42 1.95 -9.80
N LEU A 261 25.65 1.68 -8.74
CA LEU A 261 26.14 1.67 -7.36
C LEU A 261 27.27 0.66 -7.18
N ILE A 262 27.07 -0.60 -7.56
CA ILE A 262 28.09 -1.65 -7.36
C ILE A 262 29.38 -1.36 -8.16
N SER A 263 29.23 -0.81 -9.37
CA SER A 263 30.37 -0.40 -10.20
C SER A 263 31.15 0.73 -9.53
N GLN A 264 30.46 1.73 -9.00
CA GLN A 264 31.06 2.93 -8.41
C GLN A 264 31.58 2.71 -6.98
N MET A 265 31.05 1.75 -6.23
CA MET A 265 31.60 1.30 -4.95
C MET A 265 33.07 0.91 -5.10
N LYS A 266 33.41 0.17 -6.17
CA LYS A 266 34.80 -0.22 -6.48
C LYS A 266 35.70 0.99 -6.74
N GLU A 267 35.17 2.05 -7.34
CA GLU A 267 35.92 3.27 -7.67
C GLU A 267 36.24 4.14 -6.45
N VAL A 268 35.39 4.09 -5.41
CA VAL A 268 35.53 4.95 -4.20
C VAL A 268 36.14 4.24 -3.00
N GLY A 269 36.58 2.99 -3.16
CA GLY A 269 37.25 2.22 -2.09
C GLY A 269 36.32 1.40 -1.20
N LEU A 270 35.12 1.07 -1.70
CA LEU A 270 34.14 0.18 -1.04
C LEU A 270 34.11 -1.22 -1.69
N ALA A 271 35.19 -1.63 -2.36
CA ALA A 271 35.23 -2.90 -3.11
C ALA A 271 35.07 -4.16 -2.23
N ASP A 272 35.40 -4.06 -0.93
CA ASP A 272 35.28 -5.15 0.04
C ASP A 272 33.96 -5.12 0.82
N THR A 273 33.11 -4.10 0.61
CA THR A 273 31.78 -3.98 1.24
C THR A 273 30.82 -4.92 0.53
N ILE A 274 30.11 -5.76 1.28
CA ILE A 274 29.09 -6.65 0.71
C ILE A 274 27.95 -5.80 0.13
N PHE A 275 27.56 -6.07 -1.10
CA PHE A 275 26.39 -5.44 -1.72
C PHE A 275 25.19 -6.37 -1.60
N PHE A 276 24.13 -5.89 -0.96
CA PHE A 276 22.86 -6.59 -0.82
C PHE A 276 21.75 -5.69 -1.36
N SER A 277 20.81 -6.27 -2.07
CA SER A 277 19.67 -5.56 -2.66
C SER A 277 18.41 -6.43 -2.54
N ASP A 278 17.36 -5.98 -3.20
CA ASP A 278 16.01 -6.53 -3.14
C ASP A 278 15.57 -7.13 -4.49
N ASP A 279 14.27 -7.40 -4.61
CA ASP A 279 13.63 -7.97 -5.78
C ASP A 279 13.68 -7.04 -7.00
N GLY A 280 13.75 -5.72 -6.79
CA GLY A 280 13.95 -4.73 -7.84
C GLY A 280 15.31 -4.85 -8.54
N THR A 281 16.24 -5.57 -7.93
CA THR A 281 17.57 -5.88 -8.49
C THR A 281 17.70 -7.34 -8.96
N TYR A 282 16.77 -8.23 -8.59
CA TYR A 282 16.80 -9.65 -8.95
C TYR A 282 16.37 -9.88 -10.42
N THR A 283 17.21 -9.45 -11.35
CA THR A 283 16.96 -9.53 -12.80
C THR A 283 18.23 -9.91 -13.58
N GLN A 284 18.06 -10.45 -14.79
CA GLN A 284 19.18 -10.60 -15.72
C GLN A 284 19.70 -9.23 -16.20
N GLY A 285 18.82 -8.23 -16.31
CA GLY A 285 19.18 -6.86 -16.69
C GLY A 285 20.22 -6.22 -15.77
N TYR A 286 20.12 -6.45 -14.45
CA TYR A 286 21.13 -6.03 -13.49
C TYR A 286 22.50 -6.64 -13.78
N ILE A 287 22.56 -7.97 -13.97
CA ILE A 287 23.82 -8.69 -14.24
C ILE A 287 24.45 -8.16 -15.54
N ASP A 288 23.66 -8.00 -16.58
CA ASP A 288 24.13 -7.51 -17.88
C ASP A 288 24.67 -6.07 -17.78
N ALA A 289 24.00 -5.21 -17.01
CA ALA A 289 24.39 -3.82 -16.82
C ALA A 289 25.64 -3.66 -15.94
N ALA A 290 25.73 -4.43 -14.85
CA ALA A 290 26.86 -4.37 -13.92
C ALA A 290 28.08 -5.19 -14.41
N GLY A 291 27.88 -6.17 -15.28
CA GLY A 291 28.93 -7.05 -15.79
C GLY A 291 29.69 -7.77 -14.66
N GLU A 292 31.02 -7.77 -14.72
CA GLU A 292 31.86 -8.37 -13.67
C GLU A 292 31.64 -7.73 -12.28
N ALA A 293 31.09 -6.51 -12.22
CA ALA A 293 30.77 -5.89 -10.94
C ALA A 293 29.63 -6.58 -10.18
N ALA A 294 28.74 -7.29 -10.88
CA ALA A 294 27.62 -8.02 -10.27
C ALA A 294 28.08 -9.18 -9.38
N ASN A 295 29.22 -9.81 -9.67
CA ASN A 295 29.67 -11.00 -8.94
C ASN A 295 29.86 -10.68 -7.46
N GLY A 296 29.23 -11.49 -6.60
CA GLY A 296 29.23 -11.30 -5.15
C GLY A 296 28.09 -10.42 -4.61
N SER A 297 27.23 -9.88 -5.48
CA SER A 297 26.01 -9.20 -5.07
C SER A 297 24.96 -10.18 -4.59
N TYR A 298 24.24 -9.79 -3.54
CA TYR A 298 23.08 -10.49 -3.04
C TYR A 298 21.79 -9.76 -3.43
N ALA A 299 20.72 -10.50 -3.71
CA ALA A 299 19.39 -9.96 -3.88
C ALA A 299 18.34 -10.91 -3.29
N SER A 300 17.33 -10.36 -2.62
CA SER A 300 16.19 -11.13 -2.13
C SER A 300 15.07 -11.20 -3.15
N PHE A 301 14.35 -12.31 -3.14
CA PHE A 301 13.12 -12.51 -3.91
C PHE A 301 12.29 -13.60 -3.22
N VAL A 302 11.10 -13.93 -3.71
CA VAL A 302 10.43 -15.16 -3.24
C VAL A 302 11.29 -16.38 -3.57
N ASP A 303 11.38 -17.32 -2.64
CA ASP A 303 12.01 -18.61 -2.87
C ASP A 303 11.18 -19.39 -3.90
N THR A 304 11.64 -19.39 -5.15
CA THR A 304 10.97 -20.07 -6.26
C THR A 304 10.95 -21.59 -6.11
N SER A 305 11.79 -22.18 -5.24
CA SER A 305 11.73 -23.61 -4.93
C SER A 305 10.48 -23.97 -4.10
N SER A 306 9.85 -22.98 -3.47
CA SER A 306 8.58 -23.13 -2.76
C SER A 306 7.36 -23.21 -3.69
N PHE A 307 7.53 -22.96 -5.00
CA PHE A 307 6.43 -23.00 -5.96
C PHE A 307 5.90 -24.43 -6.08
N ALA A 308 4.68 -24.63 -5.58
CA ALA A 308 4.11 -25.95 -5.30
C ALA A 308 3.84 -26.81 -6.56
N ASN A 309 3.87 -26.22 -7.76
CA ASN A 309 3.49 -26.87 -9.01
C ASN A 309 4.57 -26.75 -10.09
N ALA A 310 5.69 -27.43 -9.88
CA ALA A 310 6.83 -27.43 -10.80
C ALA A 310 6.45 -27.83 -12.25
N ASP A 311 5.57 -28.83 -12.42
CA ASP A 311 5.13 -29.25 -13.76
C ASP A 311 4.33 -28.16 -14.48
N ALA A 312 3.45 -27.44 -13.77
CA ALA A 312 2.72 -26.31 -14.36
C ALA A 312 3.64 -25.11 -14.65
N LEU A 313 4.62 -24.85 -13.77
CA LEU A 313 5.60 -23.79 -14.00
C LEU A 313 6.46 -24.08 -15.23
N GLU A 314 6.94 -25.32 -15.40
CA GLU A 314 7.70 -25.72 -16.58
C GLU A 314 6.86 -25.64 -17.86
N ALA A 315 5.59 -26.05 -17.81
CA ALA A 315 4.67 -25.92 -18.93
C ALA A 315 4.41 -24.44 -19.29
N PHE A 316 4.23 -23.59 -18.28
CA PHE A 316 4.11 -22.15 -18.43
C PHE A 316 5.36 -21.55 -19.09
N LYS A 317 6.57 -21.86 -18.59
CA LYS A 317 7.83 -21.36 -19.16
C LYS A 317 8.00 -21.75 -20.62
N ALA A 318 7.70 -23.01 -20.96
CA ALA A 318 7.73 -23.48 -22.34
C ALA A 318 6.70 -22.77 -23.24
N ARG A 319 5.49 -22.49 -22.72
CA ARG A 319 4.48 -21.73 -23.45
C ARG A 319 4.91 -20.29 -23.65
N TYR A 320 5.47 -19.66 -22.62
CA TYR A 320 6.01 -18.31 -22.66
C TYR A 320 7.03 -18.15 -23.78
N GLU A 321 8.03 -19.03 -23.83
CA GLU A 321 9.06 -18.99 -24.87
C GLU A 321 8.47 -19.22 -26.26
N THR A 322 7.48 -20.12 -26.38
CA THR A 322 6.79 -20.39 -27.65
C THR A 322 6.01 -19.17 -28.17
N GLU A 323 5.34 -18.43 -27.29
CA GLU A 323 4.52 -17.27 -27.66
C GLU A 323 5.34 -16.01 -27.94
N PHE A 324 6.37 -15.76 -27.12
CA PHE A 324 7.08 -14.49 -27.13
C PHE A 324 8.50 -14.57 -27.69
N GLY A 325 9.04 -15.77 -27.90
CA GLY A 325 10.37 -15.98 -28.46
C GLY A 325 11.52 -15.57 -27.54
N VAL A 326 11.26 -15.49 -26.24
CA VAL A 326 12.19 -15.12 -25.17
C VAL A 326 11.83 -15.91 -23.92
N ALA A 327 12.82 -16.36 -23.15
CA ALA A 327 12.55 -17.02 -21.89
C ALA A 327 12.08 -15.98 -20.85
N PRO A 328 11.15 -16.32 -19.94
CA PRO A 328 10.65 -15.37 -18.96
C PRO A 328 11.75 -14.82 -18.05
N ASP A 329 12.70 -15.67 -17.65
CA ASP A 329 13.83 -15.32 -16.78
C ASP A 329 14.79 -14.28 -17.42
N GLU A 330 14.71 -14.05 -18.75
CA GLU A 330 15.46 -12.99 -19.44
C GLU A 330 14.82 -11.60 -19.33
N LEU A 331 13.52 -11.52 -18.98
CA LEU A 331 12.80 -10.25 -18.91
C LEU A 331 12.53 -9.80 -17.47
N GLY A 332 12.17 -10.73 -16.57
CA GLY A 332 11.92 -10.38 -15.18
C GLY A 332 11.41 -11.55 -14.34
N PRO A 333 11.31 -11.35 -13.01
CA PRO A 333 11.00 -12.44 -12.11
C PRO A 333 9.50 -12.57 -11.77
N PHE A 334 8.63 -11.69 -12.28
CA PHE A 334 7.23 -11.56 -11.85
C PHE A 334 6.19 -12.19 -12.79
N HIS A 335 6.58 -12.83 -13.90
CA HIS A 335 5.68 -13.50 -14.84
C HIS A 335 4.70 -14.50 -14.20
N ALA A 336 5.17 -15.32 -13.25
CA ALA A 336 4.33 -16.30 -12.58
C ALA A 336 3.28 -15.61 -11.68
N HIS A 337 3.67 -14.54 -11.00
CA HIS A 337 2.76 -13.70 -10.22
C HIS A 337 1.74 -13.01 -11.13
N ALA A 338 2.15 -12.52 -12.31
CA ALA A 338 1.23 -11.92 -13.27
C ALA A 338 0.21 -12.92 -13.83
N TYR A 339 0.64 -14.15 -14.09
CA TYR A 339 -0.26 -15.24 -14.46
C TYR A 339 -1.29 -15.52 -13.35
N ASP A 340 -0.83 -15.62 -12.10
CA ASP A 340 -1.71 -15.89 -10.96
C ASP A 340 -2.68 -14.74 -10.67
N ALA A 341 -2.22 -13.49 -10.75
CA ALA A 341 -3.06 -12.30 -10.59
C ALA A 341 -4.19 -12.26 -11.63
N ALA A 342 -3.86 -12.48 -12.90
CA ALA A 342 -4.85 -12.56 -13.98
C ALA A 342 -5.82 -13.74 -13.77
N SER A 343 -5.30 -14.89 -13.33
CA SER A 343 -6.12 -16.09 -13.08
C SER A 343 -7.08 -15.92 -11.91
N ILE A 344 -6.65 -15.31 -10.80
CA ILE A 344 -7.52 -14.96 -9.67
C ILE A 344 -8.68 -14.06 -10.14
N ILE A 345 -8.37 -13.01 -10.91
CA ILE A 345 -9.40 -12.12 -11.47
C ILE A 345 -10.38 -12.90 -12.35
N MET A 346 -9.89 -13.69 -13.31
CA MET A 346 -10.76 -14.43 -14.24
C MET A 346 -11.61 -15.49 -13.53
N ASN A 347 -11.07 -16.17 -12.52
CA ASN A 347 -11.80 -17.15 -11.72
C ASN A 347 -12.90 -16.48 -10.89
N ALA A 348 -12.59 -15.32 -10.30
CA ALA A 348 -13.58 -14.53 -9.57
C ALA A 348 -14.69 -14.03 -10.50
N ILE A 349 -14.37 -13.53 -11.70
CA ILE A 349 -15.36 -13.15 -12.72
C ILE A 349 -16.25 -14.35 -13.06
N ASP A 350 -15.68 -15.51 -13.34
CA ASP A 350 -16.45 -16.72 -13.69
C ASP A 350 -17.43 -17.14 -12.58
N SER A 351 -17.05 -16.91 -11.31
CA SER A 351 -17.87 -17.25 -10.15
C SER A 351 -19.10 -16.35 -9.94
N VAL A 352 -19.02 -15.07 -10.37
CA VAL A 352 -20.07 -14.07 -10.13
C VAL A 352 -20.83 -13.67 -11.40
N ALA A 353 -20.26 -13.92 -12.57
CA ALA A 353 -20.86 -13.55 -13.83
C ALA A 353 -22.17 -14.33 -14.08
N THR A 354 -23.15 -13.66 -14.68
CA THR A 354 -24.40 -14.29 -15.13
C THR A 354 -24.72 -13.86 -16.54
N VAL A 355 -25.45 -14.69 -17.29
CA VAL A 355 -25.94 -14.34 -18.63
C VAL A 355 -27.40 -13.91 -18.53
N ASP A 356 -27.71 -12.70 -19.00
CA ASP A 356 -29.06 -12.16 -18.99
C ASP A 356 -29.95 -12.77 -20.10
N ALA A 357 -31.21 -12.34 -20.17
CA ALA A 357 -32.17 -12.84 -21.15
C ALA A 357 -31.83 -12.45 -22.61
N ASP A 358 -31.04 -11.40 -22.81
CA ASP A 358 -30.60 -10.92 -24.11
C ASP A 358 -29.27 -11.57 -24.53
N GLY A 359 -28.69 -12.40 -23.67
CA GLY A 359 -27.45 -13.13 -23.90
C GLY A 359 -26.19 -12.33 -23.56
N ASN A 360 -26.30 -11.21 -22.85
CA ASN A 360 -25.15 -10.43 -22.39
C ASN A 360 -24.59 -11.03 -21.10
N LEU A 361 -23.27 -10.95 -20.93
CA LEU A 361 -22.65 -11.26 -19.65
C LEU A 361 -22.80 -10.06 -18.72
N VAL A 362 -23.15 -10.34 -17.48
CA VAL A 362 -23.45 -9.36 -16.46
C VAL A 362 -22.61 -9.66 -15.23
N ILE A 363 -21.80 -8.70 -14.81
CA ILE A 363 -20.84 -8.83 -13.71
C ILE A 363 -21.11 -7.71 -12.71
N ASN A 364 -21.37 -8.06 -11.45
CA ASN A 364 -21.48 -7.10 -10.37
C ASN A 364 -20.11 -6.84 -9.75
N ARG A 365 -19.67 -5.57 -9.72
CA ARG A 365 -18.37 -5.14 -9.20
C ARG A 365 -18.21 -5.41 -7.71
N GLU A 366 -19.25 -5.26 -6.91
CA GLU A 366 -19.19 -5.56 -5.48
C GLU A 366 -19.04 -7.05 -5.22
N GLU A 367 -19.79 -7.88 -5.96
CA GLU A 367 -19.64 -9.33 -5.88
C GLU A 367 -18.26 -9.77 -6.36
N LEU A 368 -17.73 -9.15 -7.41
CA LEU A 368 -16.39 -9.42 -7.92
C LEU A 368 -15.29 -9.04 -6.91
N ILE A 369 -15.40 -7.87 -6.29
CA ILE A 369 -14.49 -7.42 -5.23
C ILE A 369 -14.44 -8.47 -4.11
N LEU A 370 -15.61 -8.90 -3.64
CA LEU A 370 -15.73 -9.93 -2.60
C LEU A 370 -15.21 -11.30 -3.08
N ALA A 371 -15.45 -11.67 -4.33
CA ALA A 371 -14.98 -12.95 -4.88
C ALA A 371 -13.45 -13.01 -4.97
N ILE A 372 -12.80 -11.92 -5.42
CA ILE A 372 -11.34 -11.81 -5.40
C ILE A 372 -10.83 -11.87 -3.97
N ARG A 373 -11.40 -11.05 -3.07
CA ARG A 373 -11.01 -10.95 -1.66
C ARG A 373 -11.11 -12.28 -0.91
N ASN A 374 -12.08 -13.12 -1.26
CA ASN A 374 -12.33 -14.42 -0.64
C ASN A 374 -11.67 -15.59 -1.40
N THR A 375 -10.67 -15.34 -2.25
CA THR A 375 -9.88 -16.41 -2.86
C THR A 375 -9.20 -17.23 -1.77
N THR A 376 -9.42 -18.55 -1.78
CA THR A 376 -8.80 -19.48 -0.82
C THR A 376 -8.30 -20.72 -1.54
N ASP A 377 -7.15 -21.23 -1.11
CA ASP A 377 -6.55 -22.48 -1.59
C ASP A 377 -6.40 -22.55 -3.14
N TYR A 378 -6.21 -21.41 -3.79
CA TYR A 378 -6.00 -21.37 -5.24
C TYR A 378 -4.61 -21.92 -5.58
N ALA A 379 -4.57 -23.02 -6.32
CA ALA A 379 -3.32 -23.62 -6.78
C ALA A 379 -2.76 -22.83 -7.97
N GLY A 380 -2.00 -21.77 -7.68
CA GLY A 380 -1.30 -20.95 -8.66
C GLY A 380 0.09 -21.50 -9.04
N LEU A 381 0.76 -20.80 -9.94
CA LEU A 381 2.15 -21.07 -10.31
C LEU A 381 3.12 -20.71 -9.16
N THR A 382 2.78 -19.69 -8.38
CA THR A 382 3.59 -19.19 -7.26
C THR A 382 3.32 -19.91 -5.94
N GLY A 383 2.51 -20.98 -5.97
CA GLY A 383 2.15 -21.77 -4.80
C GLY A 383 0.64 -21.79 -4.55
N THR A 384 0.25 -22.10 -3.31
CA THR A 384 -1.16 -22.07 -2.91
C THR A 384 -1.48 -20.67 -2.39
N LEU A 385 -2.38 -19.97 -3.08
CA LEU A 385 -2.73 -18.57 -2.82
C LEU A 385 -4.07 -18.48 -2.10
N SER A 386 -4.09 -17.72 -1.00
CA SER A 386 -5.29 -17.34 -0.27
C SER A 386 -5.22 -15.87 0.07
N CYS A 387 -6.22 -15.11 -0.36
CA CYS A 387 -6.31 -13.68 -0.08
C CYS A 387 -6.80 -13.46 1.34
N ASN A 388 -6.07 -12.65 2.10
CA ASN A 388 -6.50 -12.19 3.41
C ASN A 388 -7.73 -11.28 3.23
N PRO A 389 -8.89 -11.63 3.85
CA PRO A 389 -10.12 -10.86 3.66
C PRO A 389 -10.08 -9.42 4.19
N GLU A 390 -9.15 -9.10 5.09
CA GLU A 390 -9.01 -7.79 5.71
C GLU A 390 -8.18 -6.84 4.85
N ASN A 391 -7.09 -7.32 4.25
CA ASN A 391 -6.07 -6.45 3.64
C ASN A 391 -5.68 -6.82 2.20
N GLY A 392 -6.04 -8.00 1.71
CA GLY A 392 -5.89 -8.36 0.28
C GLY A 392 -4.54 -8.92 -0.08
N GLU A 393 -3.77 -9.30 0.93
CA GLU A 393 -2.57 -10.09 0.77
C GLU A 393 -2.93 -11.50 0.33
N CYS A 394 -2.61 -11.86 -0.92
CA CYS A 394 -2.85 -13.19 -1.47
C CYS A 394 -1.58 -14.04 -1.55
N GLY A 395 -0.40 -13.39 -1.53
CA GLY A 395 0.90 -14.03 -1.59
C GLY A 395 1.40 -14.45 -0.21
N ALA A 396 1.68 -15.74 -0.03
CA ALA A 396 2.33 -16.30 1.15
C ALA A 396 3.57 -17.10 0.70
N GLY A 397 4.58 -16.39 0.21
CA GLY A 397 5.86 -16.97 -0.20
C GLY A 397 6.92 -16.82 0.90
N THR A 398 7.80 -17.81 1.03
CA THR A 398 9.03 -17.67 1.82
C THR A 398 10.00 -16.77 1.09
N ILE A 399 10.72 -15.92 1.80
CA ILE A 399 11.72 -15.04 1.19
C ILE A 399 13.01 -15.84 1.01
N GLY A 400 13.48 -15.91 -0.23
CA GLY A 400 14.78 -16.45 -0.61
C GLY A 400 15.81 -15.34 -0.76
N VAL A 401 17.08 -15.73 -0.66
CA VAL A 401 18.23 -14.87 -0.96
C VAL A 401 19.03 -15.53 -2.07
N ASN A 402 19.52 -14.73 -3.01
CA ASN A 402 20.28 -15.17 -4.17
C ASN A 402 21.62 -14.43 -4.23
N LEU A 403 22.66 -15.12 -4.64
CA LEU A 403 24.01 -14.59 -4.83
C LEU A 403 24.35 -14.64 -6.32
N VAL A 404 24.97 -13.58 -6.86
CA VAL A 404 25.56 -13.64 -8.20
C VAL A 404 26.88 -14.41 -8.14
N GLU A 405 26.94 -15.58 -8.76
CA GLU A 405 28.15 -16.35 -8.99
C GLU A 405 28.36 -16.56 -10.49
N GLU A 406 29.56 -16.21 -11.00
CA GLU A 406 29.93 -16.38 -12.41
C GLU A 406 28.94 -15.73 -13.41
N GLY A 407 28.25 -14.66 -13.00
CA GLY A 407 27.24 -13.97 -13.81
C GLY A 407 25.87 -14.65 -13.83
N GLU A 408 25.58 -15.53 -12.87
CA GLU A 408 24.27 -16.16 -12.71
C GLU A 408 23.75 -15.96 -11.29
N TRP A 409 22.43 -15.82 -11.14
CA TRP A 409 21.78 -15.83 -9.83
C TRP A 409 21.74 -17.26 -9.28
N VAL A 410 22.33 -17.47 -8.11
CA VAL A 410 22.36 -18.75 -7.42
C VAL A 410 21.67 -18.59 -6.07
N ALA A 411 20.60 -19.35 -5.84
CA ALA A 411 19.90 -19.37 -4.57
C ALA A 411 20.83 -19.86 -3.44
N VAL A 412 20.81 -19.15 -2.32
CA VAL A 412 21.54 -19.50 -1.10
C VAL A 412 20.57 -19.85 0.02
N GLU A 413 21.02 -20.71 0.94
CA GLU A 413 20.18 -21.21 2.03
C GLU A 413 19.82 -20.07 3.00
N VAL A 414 18.51 -19.83 3.18
CA VAL A 414 17.97 -18.95 4.22
C VAL A 414 17.48 -19.83 5.36
N PRO A 415 18.12 -19.78 6.55
CA PRO A 415 17.67 -20.56 7.71
C PRO A 415 16.22 -20.22 8.07
N ALA A 416 15.43 -21.23 8.41
CA ALA A 416 14.00 -21.08 8.65
C ALA A 416 13.68 -20.10 9.80
N GLU A 417 14.57 -20.00 10.80
CA GLU A 417 14.46 -19.06 11.91
C GLU A 417 14.61 -17.58 11.49
N LEU A 418 15.12 -17.31 10.28
CA LEU A 418 15.24 -15.94 9.77
C LEU A 418 14.00 -15.51 8.99
N GLN A 419 13.11 -16.45 8.64
CA GLN A 419 11.89 -16.13 7.92
C GLN A 419 10.98 -15.22 8.77
N TYR A 420 10.22 -14.38 8.08
CA TYR A 420 9.22 -13.53 8.72
C TYR A 420 8.13 -14.39 9.38
N GLY A 421 7.88 -14.16 10.68
CA GLY A 421 6.90 -14.92 11.46
C GLY A 421 7.45 -16.21 12.12
N ALA A 422 8.77 -16.38 12.21
CA ALA A 422 9.40 -17.54 12.86
C ALA A 422 9.34 -17.49 14.41
N GLU A 423 9.45 -18.66 15.07
CA GLU A 423 9.41 -18.78 16.54
C GLU A 423 10.52 -17.95 17.22
N GLY A 424 10.12 -16.92 17.98
CA GLY A 424 11.04 -15.92 18.55
C GLY A 424 10.56 -14.49 18.29
N ASP A 425 9.69 -14.31 17.29
CA ASP A 425 9.01 -13.06 16.94
C ASP A 425 7.86 -12.68 17.92
N GLY A 426 7.68 -13.44 19.01
CA GLY A 426 6.72 -13.08 20.06
C GLY A 426 5.23 -13.39 19.77
N GLY A 427 4.88 -14.31 18.86
CA GLY A 427 3.53 -14.89 18.84
C GLY A 427 3.12 -15.60 17.55
N GLU A 428 2.24 -16.60 17.68
CA GLU A 428 1.18 -16.90 16.70
C GLU A 428 0.77 -15.61 15.98
N ALA A 429 0.98 -15.50 14.66
CA ALA A 429 0.52 -14.41 13.78
C ALA A 429 0.04 -13.19 14.58
N ALA A 430 0.97 -12.52 15.26
CA ALA A 430 0.59 -11.44 16.15
C ALA A 430 0.01 -10.36 15.25
N ALA A 431 -1.14 -9.81 15.64
CA ALA A 431 -1.72 -8.62 15.04
C ALA A 431 -0.79 -7.42 15.26
N GLY A 432 0.38 -7.41 14.63
CA GLY A 432 1.54 -6.62 15.01
C GLY A 432 2.20 -5.81 13.90
N ASP A 433 1.68 -5.87 12.67
CA ASP A 433 2.00 -4.93 11.59
C ASP A 433 0.82 -4.01 11.25
N TYR A 434 -0.20 -3.99 12.09
CA TYR A 434 -1.29 -3.03 11.96
C TYR A 434 -0.89 -1.73 12.66
N ALA A 435 -1.11 -0.61 11.96
CA ALA A 435 -1.32 0.72 12.53
C ALA A 435 -1.94 0.63 13.95
N THR A 436 -1.37 1.34 14.94
CA THR A 436 -1.95 1.38 16.30
C THR A 436 -3.36 1.95 16.26
N VAL A 437 -4.16 1.83 17.31
CA VAL A 437 -5.47 2.50 17.37
C VAL A 437 -5.37 4.02 17.18
N VAL A 438 -4.22 4.63 17.47
CA VAL A 438 -3.93 6.05 17.18
C VAL A 438 -3.74 6.27 15.68
N ASP A 439 -3.00 5.38 15.01
CA ASP A 439 -2.79 5.43 13.56
C ASP A 439 -4.09 5.10 12.80
N ALA A 440 -4.87 4.15 13.30
CA ALA A 440 -6.21 3.83 12.79
C ALA A 440 -7.13 5.04 12.90
N VAL A 441 -7.12 5.77 14.01
CA VAL A 441 -7.84 7.05 14.15
C VAL A 441 -7.33 8.10 13.15
N ALA A 442 -6.01 8.22 12.98
CA ALA A 442 -5.41 9.19 12.05
C ALA A 442 -5.72 8.87 10.57
N GLY A 443 -5.89 7.60 10.23
CA GLY A 443 -6.23 7.13 8.89
C GLY A 443 -7.69 7.34 8.49
N GLN A 444 -8.59 7.66 9.43
CA GLN A 444 -10.01 7.84 9.12
C GLN A 444 -10.33 9.27 8.66
N PRO A 445 -10.96 9.46 7.48
CA PRO A 445 -11.26 10.78 6.94
C PRO A 445 -12.32 11.56 7.75
N ASN A 446 -13.06 10.89 8.63
CA ASN A 446 -14.09 11.48 9.50
C ASN A 446 -13.66 11.59 10.97
N LEU A 447 -12.39 11.31 11.31
CA LEU A 447 -11.83 11.45 12.66
C LEU A 447 -10.70 12.50 12.73
N THR A 448 -10.64 13.42 11.76
CA THR A 448 -9.53 14.38 11.63
C THR A 448 -9.40 15.30 12.85
N THR A 449 -10.52 15.67 13.47
CA THR A 449 -10.56 16.46 14.70
C THR A 449 -9.97 15.67 15.86
N LEU A 450 -10.37 14.41 16.03
CA LEU A 450 -9.85 13.53 17.08
C LEU A 450 -8.34 13.34 16.94
N ALA A 451 -7.88 13.04 15.73
CA ALA A 451 -6.46 12.90 15.41
C ALA A 451 -5.66 14.18 15.74
N SER A 452 -6.25 15.36 15.50
CA SER A 452 -5.59 16.64 15.79
C SER A 452 -5.49 16.98 17.28
N VAL A 453 -6.44 16.53 18.11
CA VAL A 453 -6.47 16.85 19.55
C VAL A 453 -5.78 15.80 20.42
N LEU A 454 -5.61 14.57 19.93
CA LEU A 454 -4.90 13.49 20.64
C LEU A 454 -3.48 13.91 21.09
N PRO A 455 -2.63 14.53 20.24
CA PRO A 455 -1.30 15.00 20.65
C PRO A 455 -1.35 16.11 21.72
N MET A 456 -2.45 16.86 21.81
CA MET A 456 -2.62 17.96 22.76
C MET A 456 -2.90 17.47 24.18
N ALA A 457 -3.31 16.20 24.33
CA ALA A 457 -3.62 15.55 25.61
C ALA A 457 -2.38 15.20 26.45
N GLY A 458 -1.18 15.40 25.89
CA GLY A 458 0.09 15.08 26.52
C GLY A 458 0.64 13.71 26.10
N ALA A 459 1.97 13.58 26.19
CA ALA A 459 2.71 12.40 25.73
C ALA A 459 2.26 11.10 26.44
N ASP A 460 1.86 11.18 27.70
CA ASP A 460 1.42 10.00 28.47
C ASP A 460 0.10 9.43 27.96
N ALA A 461 -0.82 10.27 27.47
CA ALA A 461 -2.10 9.83 26.92
C ALA A 461 -1.91 9.16 25.56
N VAL A 462 -1.02 9.70 24.72
CA VAL A 462 -0.67 9.10 23.43
C VAL A 462 0.10 7.80 23.65
N ALA A 463 1.10 7.78 24.54
CA ALA A 463 1.84 6.58 24.89
C ALA A 463 0.95 5.48 25.48
N ALA A 464 -0.08 5.85 26.23
CA ALA A 464 -1.06 4.90 26.74
C ALA A 464 -1.89 4.24 25.63
N LEU A 465 -2.04 4.88 24.46
CA LEU A 465 -2.83 4.38 23.33
C LEU A 465 -1.98 3.82 22.19
N THR A 466 -0.67 4.07 22.18
CA THR A 466 0.29 3.44 21.27
C THR A 466 1.03 2.25 21.90
N GLY A 467 0.82 1.97 23.19
CA GLY A 467 1.40 0.83 23.91
C GLY A 467 0.76 -0.53 23.54
N GLU A 468 1.15 -1.59 24.26
CA GLU A 468 0.87 -3.00 23.91
C GLU A 468 -0.63 -3.39 23.79
N GLY A 469 -1.58 -2.58 24.27
CA GLY A 469 -3.00 -2.88 24.16
C GLY A 469 -3.45 -4.15 24.91
N PRO A 470 -4.59 -4.75 24.55
CA PRO A 470 -5.55 -4.26 23.55
C PRO A 470 -6.45 -3.13 24.07
N PHE A 471 -6.86 -2.22 23.19
CA PHE A 471 -7.77 -1.11 23.47
C PHE A 471 -9.02 -1.16 22.59
N THR A 472 -10.15 -0.68 23.11
CA THR A 472 -11.33 -0.37 22.32
C THR A 472 -11.60 1.13 22.43
N ILE A 473 -11.53 1.86 21.31
CA ILE A 473 -11.80 3.30 21.25
C ILE A 473 -13.19 3.56 20.68
N PHE A 474 -14.04 4.27 21.43
CA PHE A 474 -15.27 4.84 20.91
C PHE A 474 -15.00 6.26 20.39
N ALA A 475 -14.57 6.37 19.13
CA ALA A 475 -14.09 7.60 18.52
C ALA A 475 -15.23 8.51 18.04
N PRO A 476 -15.37 9.75 18.56
CA PRO A 476 -16.37 10.68 18.05
C PRO A 476 -16.01 11.14 16.63
N SER A 477 -16.98 11.13 15.72
CA SER A 477 -16.80 11.68 14.38
C SER A 477 -16.56 13.20 14.39
N ASP A 478 -16.04 13.73 13.30
CA ASP A 478 -15.88 15.18 13.09
C ASP A 478 -17.23 15.92 13.23
N GLU A 479 -18.34 15.31 12.81
CA GLU A 479 -19.68 15.86 13.01
C GLU A 479 -20.09 15.88 14.49
N ALA A 480 -19.79 14.81 15.23
CA ALA A 480 -20.01 14.72 16.67
C ALA A 480 -19.21 15.79 17.41
N PHE A 481 -17.93 15.99 17.06
CA PHE A 481 -17.07 17.04 17.61
C PHE A 481 -17.65 18.43 17.32
N ASN A 482 -18.01 18.73 16.08
CA ASN A 482 -18.56 20.03 15.70
C ASN A 482 -19.84 20.35 16.48
N THR A 483 -20.74 19.37 16.62
CA THR A 483 -21.98 19.50 17.39
C THR A 483 -21.68 19.74 18.87
N PHE A 484 -20.76 18.97 19.45
CA PHE A 484 -20.37 19.09 20.84
C PHE A 484 -19.71 20.44 21.15
N MET A 485 -18.79 20.91 20.29
CA MET A 485 -18.10 22.19 20.46
C MET A 485 -19.07 23.38 20.38
N ALA A 486 -20.04 23.34 19.47
CA ALA A 486 -21.07 24.37 19.36
C ALA A 486 -21.94 24.46 20.63
N ALA A 487 -22.23 23.32 21.26
CA ALA A 487 -23.05 23.25 22.46
C ALA A 487 -22.29 23.49 23.77
N ASN A 488 -20.97 23.24 23.81
CA ASN A 488 -20.17 23.17 25.04
C ASN A 488 -18.87 24.00 24.98
N ALA A 489 -18.90 25.17 24.32
CA ALA A 489 -17.72 26.01 24.08
C ALA A 489 -16.87 26.30 25.35
N GLU A 490 -17.51 26.50 26.50
CA GLU A 490 -16.80 26.74 27.77
C GLU A 490 -15.98 25.52 28.22
N LEU A 491 -16.57 24.32 28.19
CA LEU A 491 -15.89 23.07 28.56
C LEU A 491 -14.75 22.76 27.58
N VAL A 492 -14.95 22.99 26.28
CA VAL A 492 -13.93 22.77 25.25
C VAL A 492 -12.74 23.71 25.46
N ASN A 493 -12.99 25.00 25.71
CA ASN A 493 -11.93 25.96 25.99
C ASN A 493 -11.13 25.59 27.26
N GLN A 494 -11.82 25.08 28.30
CA GLN A 494 -11.16 24.61 29.51
C GLN A 494 -10.30 23.36 29.25
N ALA A 495 -10.83 22.38 28.52
CA ALA A 495 -10.10 21.16 28.18
C ALA A 495 -8.86 21.45 27.32
N LEU A 496 -8.99 22.28 26.28
CA LEU A 496 -7.84 22.65 25.43
C LEU A 496 -6.76 23.47 26.17
N ALA A 497 -7.12 24.12 27.27
CA ALA A 497 -6.19 24.88 28.11
C ALA A 497 -5.55 24.04 29.24
N ASP A 498 -6.05 22.83 29.50
CA ASP A 498 -5.56 21.92 30.54
C ASP A 498 -5.38 20.50 29.98
N PRO A 499 -4.14 20.11 29.63
CA PRO A 499 -3.84 18.77 29.10
C PRO A 499 -4.32 17.63 30.00
N THR A 500 -4.41 17.83 31.31
CA THR A 500 -4.90 16.82 32.27
C THR A 500 -6.40 16.58 32.07
N LEU A 501 -7.15 17.67 31.90
CA LEU A 501 -8.59 17.63 31.65
C LEU A 501 -8.87 17.04 30.27
N LEU A 502 -8.09 17.42 29.25
CA LEU A 502 -8.19 16.86 27.90
C LEU A 502 -7.86 15.37 27.87
N SER A 503 -6.78 14.95 28.55
CA SER A 503 -6.42 13.54 28.71
C SER A 503 -7.54 12.74 29.39
N GLY A 504 -8.09 13.24 30.49
CA GLY A 504 -9.20 12.58 31.19
C GLY A 504 -10.46 12.43 30.33
N LEU A 505 -10.74 13.41 29.47
CA LEU A 505 -11.86 13.37 28.51
C LEU A 505 -11.60 12.34 27.40
N LEU A 506 -10.41 12.34 26.80
CA LEU A 506 -10.08 11.42 25.71
C LEU A 506 -9.98 9.97 26.20
N LEU A 507 -9.34 9.72 27.34
CA LEU A 507 -9.22 8.37 27.91
C LEU A 507 -10.57 7.82 28.43
N TYR A 508 -11.60 8.64 28.57
CA TYR A 508 -12.97 8.17 28.83
C TYR A 508 -13.61 7.49 27.61
N HIS A 509 -13.10 7.77 26.41
CA HIS A 509 -13.57 7.11 25.19
C HIS A 509 -12.91 5.74 24.99
N VAL A 510 -12.00 5.35 25.88
CA VAL A 510 -11.17 4.15 25.71
C VAL A 510 -11.50 3.14 26.80
N VAL A 511 -11.71 1.90 26.39
CA VAL A 511 -11.94 0.76 27.29
C VAL A 511 -10.82 -0.26 27.07
N PRO A 512 -10.23 -0.85 28.13
CA PRO A 512 -9.30 -1.96 27.97
C PRO A 512 -9.99 -3.19 27.35
N GLY A 513 -9.32 -3.85 26.42
CA GLY A 513 -9.83 -5.04 25.72
C GLY A 513 -9.95 -4.83 24.21
N ASN A 514 -9.86 -5.93 23.46
CA ASN A 514 -10.17 -5.94 22.03
C ASN A 514 -11.64 -6.34 21.87
N LEU A 515 -12.55 -5.37 21.74
CA LEU A 515 -13.97 -5.63 21.66
C LEU A 515 -14.48 -5.26 20.27
N THR A 516 -14.67 -6.25 19.39
CA THR A 516 -15.38 -6.06 18.13
C THR A 516 -16.87 -5.83 18.38
N LEU A 517 -17.64 -5.41 17.37
CA LEU A 517 -19.08 -5.22 17.47
C LEU A 517 -19.79 -6.49 17.98
N ALA A 518 -19.28 -7.67 17.63
CA ALA A 518 -19.78 -8.95 18.10
C ALA A 518 -19.47 -9.23 19.58
N ASP A 519 -18.40 -8.64 20.11
CA ASP A 519 -17.98 -8.77 21.51
C ASP A 519 -18.65 -7.74 22.43
N LEU A 520 -19.23 -6.67 21.89
CA LEU A 520 -19.93 -5.66 22.66
C LEU A 520 -21.21 -6.25 23.28
N ALA A 521 -21.17 -6.49 24.59
CA ALA A 521 -22.29 -6.98 25.37
C ALA A 521 -22.97 -5.85 26.17
N ALA A 522 -24.29 -5.94 26.33
CA ALA A 522 -25.02 -4.99 27.17
C ALA A 522 -24.56 -5.08 28.63
N GLY A 523 -24.14 -3.96 29.21
CA GLY A 523 -23.57 -3.91 30.56
C GLY A 523 -22.75 -2.65 30.84
N GLU A 524 -22.12 -2.62 32.01
CA GLU A 524 -21.20 -1.55 32.40
C GLU A 524 -19.75 -2.02 32.21
N VAL A 525 -18.91 -1.16 31.64
CA VAL A 525 -17.48 -1.36 31.44
C VAL A 525 -16.69 -0.21 32.05
N THR A 526 -15.49 -0.50 32.56
CA THR A 526 -14.60 0.53 33.13
C THR A 526 -13.67 1.07 32.04
N THR A 527 -13.69 2.37 31.83
CA THR A 527 -12.82 3.06 30.86
C THR A 527 -11.39 3.22 31.40
N VAL A 528 -10.43 3.57 30.53
CA VAL A 528 -9.02 3.78 30.90
C VAL A 528 -8.86 4.93 31.91
N ASN A 529 -9.75 5.93 31.88
CA ASN A 529 -9.74 7.00 32.88
C ASN A 529 -10.30 6.58 34.26
N GLY A 530 -10.84 5.36 34.38
CA GLY A 530 -11.38 4.77 35.60
C GLY A 530 -12.88 4.98 35.84
N ALA A 531 -13.56 5.82 35.05
CA ALA A 531 -15.00 6.02 35.16
C ALA A 531 -15.80 4.94 34.39
N PRO A 532 -17.02 4.60 34.84
CA PRO A 532 -17.85 3.60 34.17
C PRO A 532 -18.52 4.16 32.91
N LEU A 533 -18.69 3.29 31.91
CA LEU A 533 -19.41 3.53 30.67
C LEU A 533 -20.41 2.39 30.46
N THR A 534 -21.63 2.70 30.01
CA THR A 534 -22.67 1.69 29.76
C THR A 534 -22.77 1.38 28.28
N ILE A 535 -22.81 0.11 27.92
CA ILE A 535 -23.08 -0.39 26.58
C ILE A 535 -24.49 -0.96 26.57
N ALA A 536 -25.30 -0.60 25.58
CA ALA A 536 -26.61 -1.21 25.34
C ALA A 536 -26.69 -1.71 23.89
N VAL A 537 -27.25 -2.91 23.73
CA VAL A 537 -27.35 -3.61 22.44
C VAL A 537 -28.83 -3.90 22.16
N ASP A 538 -29.34 -3.42 21.02
CA ASP A 538 -30.70 -3.68 20.53
C ASP A 538 -30.64 -4.10 19.05
N GLY A 539 -30.73 -5.41 18.80
CA GLY A 539 -30.46 -5.98 17.47
C GLY A 539 -29.03 -5.66 17.03
N ASP A 540 -28.89 -5.06 15.85
CA ASP A 540 -27.60 -4.64 15.28
C ASP A 540 -27.18 -3.23 15.75
N THR A 541 -27.97 -2.57 16.60
CA THR A 541 -27.68 -1.21 17.09
C THR A 541 -26.99 -1.29 18.45
N VAL A 542 -25.78 -0.75 18.53
CA VAL A 542 -25.06 -0.56 19.79
C VAL A 542 -25.07 0.92 20.18
N THR A 543 -25.42 1.19 21.43
CA THR A 543 -25.40 2.54 22.00
C THR A 543 -24.52 2.62 23.24
N ILE A 544 -23.82 3.75 23.36
CA ILE A 544 -22.90 4.08 24.42
C ILE A 544 -23.55 5.12 25.34
N ASN A 545 -23.54 4.81 26.65
CA ASN A 545 -24.26 5.50 27.71
C ASN A 545 -25.78 5.67 27.42
N GLY A 546 -26.34 4.86 26.54
CA GLY A 546 -27.73 4.97 26.06
C GLY A 546 -28.02 6.27 25.31
N MET A 547 -26.99 7.00 24.86
CA MET A 547 -27.11 8.31 24.24
C MET A 547 -26.57 8.36 22.82
N TYR A 548 -25.43 7.72 22.57
CA TYR A 548 -24.71 7.81 21.30
C TYR A 548 -24.63 6.46 20.62
N THR A 549 -24.77 6.43 19.30
CA THR A 549 -24.81 5.21 18.50
C THR A 549 -23.44 4.95 17.88
N VAL A 550 -23.03 3.68 17.83
CA VAL A 550 -21.91 3.26 16.98
C VAL A 550 -22.35 3.33 15.52
N THR A 551 -21.79 4.26 14.76
CA THR A 551 -22.14 4.52 13.35
C THR A 551 -21.24 3.77 12.37
N THR A 552 -20.04 3.43 12.82
CA THR A 552 -19.08 2.60 12.07
C THR A 552 -18.35 1.76 13.09
N ALA A 553 -18.29 0.46 12.89
CA ALA A 553 -17.70 -0.47 13.85
C ALA A 553 -16.50 -1.18 13.24
N ASP A 554 -15.71 -1.83 14.09
CA ASP A 554 -14.70 -2.81 13.69
C ASP A 554 -13.59 -2.26 12.81
N ILE A 555 -13.13 -1.03 13.08
CA ILE A 555 -11.88 -0.53 12.49
C ILE A 555 -10.74 -1.15 13.30
N LEU A 556 -10.18 -2.24 12.78
CA LEU A 556 -9.15 -3.03 13.45
C LEU A 556 -7.79 -2.30 13.45
N ALA A 557 -7.03 -2.47 14.52
CA ALA A 557 -5.72 -1.88 14.73
C ALA A 557 -4.80 -2.86 15.49
N GLY A 558 -3.48 -2.67 15.44
CA GLY A 558 -2.52 -3.66 15.97
C GLY A 558 -2.59 -3.85 17.48
N ASN A 559 -2.99 -2.80 18.18
CA ASN A 559 -3.18 -2.82 19.61
C ASN A 559 -4.64 -2.58 20.01
N GLY A 560 -5.63 -2.84 19.14
CA GLY A 560 -7.03 -2.66 19.48
C GLY A 560 -8.04 -2.50 18.34
N VAL A 561 -9.22 -1.94 18.66
CA VAL A 561 -10.31 -1.66 17.72
C VAL A 561 -10.86 -0.25 17.93
N VAL A 562 -11.25 0.40 16.85
CA VAL A 562 -11.92 1.70 16.84
C VAL A 562 -13.37 1.55 16.36
N HIS A 563 -14.31 2.08 17.14
CA HIS A 563 -15.72 2.23 16.81
C HIS A 563 -16.06 3.70 16.72
N ILE A 564 -16.53 4.18 15.58
CA ILE A 564 -16.96 5.57 15.41
C ILE A 564 -18.34 5.76 16.01
N ILE A 565 -18.50 6.80 16.82
CA ILE A 565 -19.76 7.17 17.46
C ILE A 565 -20.24 8.58 17.04
N ASP A 566 -21.55 8.80 17.13
CA ASP A 566 -22.22 10.06 16.78
C ASP A 566 -22.20 11.13 17.90
N GLY A 567 -21.39 10.94 18.95
CA GLY A 567 -21.28 11.89 20.05
C GLY A 567 -19.95 11.88 20.80
N VAL A 568 -19.70 12.95 21.55
CA VAL A 568 -18.53 13.05 22.44
C VAL A 568 -18.93 12.61 23.84
N LEU A 569 -18.24 11.62 24.38
CA LEU A 569 -18.44 11.09 25.72
C LEU A 569 -17.84 12.05 26.75
N VAL A 570 -18.63 12.42 27.75
CA VAL A 570 -18.18 13.22 28.89
C VAL A 570 -18.26 12.36 30.15
N PRO A 571 -17.17 12.26 30.95
CA PRO A 571 -17.20 11.54 32.20
C PRO A 571 -18.34 12.03 33.11
N PRO A 572 -19.03 11.14 33.83
CA PRO A 572 -20.00 11.56 34.84
C PRO A 572 -19.31 12.46 35.87
N THR A 573 -19.98 13.54 36.26
CA THR A 573 -19.54 14.36 37.39
C THR A 573 -19.91 13.63 38.68
N GLU A 574 -18.96 13.49 39.60
CA GLU A 574 -19.23 13.01 40.97
C GLU A 574 -20.25 13.90 41.69
#